data_AF-A0A661F4R7-F1
#
_entry.id   AF-A0A661F4R7-F1
#
_cell.length_a   1.000
_cell.length_b   1.000
_cell.length_c   1.000
_cell.angle_alpha   90.00
_cell.angle_beta   90.00
_cell.angle_gamma   90.00
#
_symmetry.space_group_name_H-M   'P 1'
#
loop_
_entity.id
_entity.type
_entity.pdbx_description
1 polymer ?
#
loop_
_entity_poly.entity_id
_entity_poly.type
_entity_poly.pdbx_seq_one_letter_code
_entity_poly.pdbx_strand_id
1 'polypeptide(L)' 'AGQAINITISCGIAELEVSDTQETLFVRADKALYEAKKKGRNQCVIAS' A
#
# COMPACT_ATOMS: atom_id res chain seq x y z
N ALA A 1 16.43 11.86 29.05
CA ALA A 1 16.87 11.45 27.70
C ALA A 1 15.65 11.04 26.89
N GLY A 2 15.64 11.28 25.58
CA GLY A 2 14.55 10.80 24.70
C GLY A 2 14.68 9.30 24.41
N GLN A 3 13.56 8.62 24.16
CA GLN A 3 13.51 7.20 23.83
C GLN A 3 13.09 7.00 22.36
N ALA A 4 13.74 6.08 21.65
CA ALA A 4 13.41 5.76 20.26
C ALA A 4 12.10 4.95 20.16
N ILE A 5 11.29 5.25 19.14
CA ILE A 5 10.02 4.57 18.86
C ILE A 5 10.16 3.79 17.57
N ASN A 6 9.89 2.48 17.63
CA ASN A 6 9.87 1.64 16.45
C ASN A 6 8.54 1.80 15.72
N ILE A 7 8.60 2.15 14.43
CA ILE A 7 7.44 2.26 13.56
C ILE A 7 7.59 1.32 12.37
N THR A 8 6.45 0.89 11.83
CA THR A 8 6.38 0.11 10.60
C THR A 8 5.40 0.77 9.64
N ILE A 9 5.51 0.44 8.35
CA ILE A 9 4.58 0.90 7.33
C ILE A 9 3.92 -0.29 6.64
N SER A 10 2.75 -0.05 6.07
CA SER A 10 2.14 -0.97 5.11
C SER A 10 1.98 -0.22 3.80
N CYS A 11 2.21 -0.90 2.68
CA CYS A 11 2.22 -0.28 1.36
C CYS A 11 1.35 -1.08 0.39
N GLY A 12 0.63 -0.37 -0.46
CA GLY A 12 -0.04 -0.93 -1.62
C GLY A 12 0.66 -0.46 -2.88
N ILE A 13 0.87 -1.38 -3.81
CA ILE A 13 1.60 -1.15 -5.06
C ILE A 13 0.67 -1.55 -6.21
N ALA A 14 0.59 -0.71 -7.23
CA ALA A 14 -0.10 -1.02 -8.47
C ALA A 14 0.78 -0.63 -9.67
N GLU A 15 0.78 -1.46 -10.71
CA GLU A 15 1.47 -1.18 -11.96
C GLU A 15 0.61 -0.31 -12.87
N LEU A 16 1.16 0.74 -13.47
CA LEU A 16 0.42 1.59 -14.42
C LEU A 16 0.12 0.82 -15.70
N GLU A 17 -1.16 0.65 -16.02
CA GLU A 17 -1.64 0.00 -17.22
C GLU A 17 -2.10 1.00 -18.28
N VAL A 18 -2.15 0.57 -19.55
CA VAL A 18 -2.57 1.42 -20.68
C VAL A 18 -4.01 1.95 -20.51
N SER A 19 -4.87 1.16 -19.87
CA SER A 19 -6.27 1.52 -19.60
C SER A 19 -6.45 2.37 -18.33
N ASP A 20 -5.39 2.62 -17.56
CA ASP A 20 -5.54 3.39 -16.32
C ASP A 20 -5.75 4.87 -16.57
N THR A 21 -6.62 5.44 -15.75
CA THR A 21 -6.51 6.83 -15.36
C THR A 21 -5.66 6.94 -14.10
N GLN A 22 -5.24 8.16 -13.78
CA GLN A 22 -4.58 8.40 -12.51
C GLN A 22 -5.44 7.91 -11.32
N GLU A 23 -6.75 8.12 -11.37
CA GLU A 23 -7.67 7.68 -10.32
C GLU A 23 -7.72 6.16 -10.19
N THR A 24 -7.82 5.41 -11.30
CA THR A 24 -7.88 3.94 -11.25
C THR A 24 -6.59 3.32 -10.72
N LEU A 25 -5.43 3.89 -11.08
CA LEU A 25 -4.13 3.48 -10.55
C LEU A 25 -4.07 3.67 -9.02
N PHE A 26 -4.46 4.85 -8.51
CA PHE A 26 -4.45 5.12 -7.07
C PHE A 26 -5.47 4.27 -6.31
N VAL A 27 -6.65 4.01 -6.88
CA VAL A 27 -7.65 3.13 -6.27
C VAL A 27 -7.12 1.70 -6.14
N ARG A 28 -6.41 1.17 -7.14
CA ARG A 28 -5.78 -0.16 -7.05
C ARG A 28 -4.68 -0.20 -6.00
N ALA A 29 -3.81 0.81 -5.95
CA ALA A 29 -2.79 0.92 -4.92
C ALA A 29 -3.40 1.02 -3.51
N ASP A 30 -4.47 1.79 -3.31
CA ASP A 30 -5.14 1.89 -2.01
C ASP A 30 -5.81 0.58 -1.59
N LYS A 31 -6.44 -0.15 -2.54
CA LYS A 31 -6.96 -1.50 -2.27
C LYS A 31 -5.86 -2.44 -1.80
N ALA A 32 -4.69 -2.43 -2.45
CA ALA A 32 -3.56 -3.23 -2.03
C ALA A 32 -3.05 -2.82 -0.63
N LEU A 33 -3.01 -1.52 -0.32
CA LEU A 33 -2.64 -1.01 0.99
C LEU A 33 -3.62 -1.49 2.07
N TYR A 34 -4.91 -1.46 1.76
CA TYR A 34 -5.95 -1.93 2.66
C TYR A 34 -5.83 -3.43 2.94
N GLU A 35 -5.53 -4.24 1.93
CA GLU A 35 -5.22 -5.67 2.09
C GLU A 35 -3.97 -5.90 2.96
N ALA A 36 -2.90 -5.13 2.76
CA ALA A 36 -1.70 -5.20 3.61
C ALA A 36 -2.03 -4.94 5.09
N LYS A 37 -2.92 -3.98 5.37
CA LYS A 37 -3.39 -3.70 6.74
C LYS A 37 -4.23 -4.84 7.31
N LYS A 38 -5.09 -5.45 6.50
CA LYS A 38 -5.92 -6.60 6.91
C LYS A 38 -5.10 -7.86 7.18
N LYS A 39 -4.02 -8.08 6.44
CA LYS A 39 -3.10 -9.23 6.58
C LYS A 39 -2.12 -9.12 7.75
N GLY A 40 -2.28 -8.12 8.63
CA GLY A 40 -1.45 -7.96 9.82
C GLY A 40 -0.46 -6.78 9.78
N ARG A 41 -0.58 -5.86 8.80
CA ARG A 41 0.31 -4.70 8.62
C ARG A 41 1.76 -5.12 8.34
N ASN A 42 2.70 -4.18 8.45
CA ASN A 42 4.14 -4.34 8.22
C ASN A 42 4.51 -5.16 6.97
N GLN A 43 3.82 -4.90 5.85
CA GLN A 43 4.01 -5.64 4.61
C GLN A 43 3.59 -4.80 3.39
N CYS A 44 4.01 -5.25 2.22
CA CYS A 44 3.61 -4.71 0.94
C CYS A 44 2.69 -5.71 0.23
N VAL A 45 1.67 -5.21 -0.45
CA VAL A 45 0.80 -6.01 -1.33
C VAL A 45 0.78 -5.35 -2.70
N ILE A 46 0.76 -6.17 -3.75
CA ILE A 46 0.69 -5.73 -5.14
C ILE A 46 -0.72 -6.04 -5.67
N ALA A 47 -1.31 -5.09 -6.39
CA ALA A 47 -2.52 -5.27 -7.19
C ALA A 47 -2.19 -5.08 -8.67
N SER A 48 -2.67 -6.03 -9.47
CA SER A 48 -2.90 -5.90 -10.91
C SER A 48 -4.26 -5.26 -11.15
#